data_AF-A0A9N9JG51-F1
#
_entry.id   AF-A0A9N9JG51-F1
#
_cell.length_a   1.000
_cell.length_b   1.000
_cell.length_c   1.000
_cell.angle_alpha   90.00
_cell.angle_beta   90.00
_cell.angle_gamma   90.00
#
_symmetry.space_group_name_H-M   'P 1'
#
loop_
_entity.id
_entity.type
_entity.pdbx_description
1 polymer ?
#
loop_
_entity_poly.entity_id
_entity_poly.type
_entity_poly.pdbx_seq_one_letter_code
_entity_poly.pdbx_strand_id
1 'polypeptide(L)'
;KIINIDKKKFTVALSTRPREMSTGKNSPIIRKKLDEDYDYEAERNYTPKKVEHKKAPTKGPTRVIPHPLFHQKTYIEAIEYLADKSNGSIVIRPSSKGFGHIGITWKLYNNIYQHIDVVEKDRDGASVGRRLEVENGRYVYSDLDELIVEYVEQKARMVDELTNHIKFRPSEENLKNFLDMSLNVNSKQSSYGFCLDSEIPGGFCLMFKFKQNSNIEIW
;
A
#
# COMPACT_ATOMS: atom_id res chain seq x y z
N LYS A 1 21.93 10.76 -34.33
CA LYS A 1 22.68 12.04 -34.43
C LYS A 1 21.76 13.12 -35.01
N ILE A 2 21.80 14.37 -34.53
CA ILE A 2 21.02 15.47 -35.11
C ILE A 2 21.66 15.89 -36.43
N ILE A 3 20.88 15.94 -37.50
CA ILE A 3 21.36 16.32 -38.84
C ILE A 3 21.10 17.81 -39.07
N ASN A 4 19.90 18.29 -38.74
CA ASN A 4 19.49 19.67 -38.98
C ASN A 4 18.47 20.13 -37.93
N ILE A 5 18.54 21.41 -37.53
CA ILE A 5 17.60 22.06 -36.62
C ILE A 5 17.11 23.34 -37.31
N ASP A 6 15.84 23.36 -37.73
CA ASP A 6 15.19 24.56 -38.23
C ASP A 6 14.40 25.22 -37.10
N LYS A 7 14.99 26.28 -36.52
CA LYS A 7 14.41 27.01 -35.39
C LYS A 7 13.18 27.84 -35.78
N LYS A 8 13.04 28.23 -37.05
CA LYS A 8 11.89 29.06 -37.49
C LYS A 8 10.63 28.21 -37.65
N LYS A 9 10.80 26.94 -38.03
CA LYS A 9 9.70 25.97 -38.19
C LYS A 9 9.57 25.02 -37.00
N PHE A 10 10.43 25.15 -35.99
CA PHE A 10 10.52 24.25 -34.84
C PHE A 10 10.60 22.77 -35.25
N THR A 11 11.39 22.45 -36.28
CA THR A 11 11.57 21.08 -36.76
C THR A 11 13.01 20.61 -36.62
N VAL A 12 13.19 19.32 -36.35
CA VAL A 12 14.51 18.70 -36.19
C VAL A 12 14.56 17.43 -37.02
N ALA A 13 15.62 17.29 -37.82
CA ALA A 13 15.91 16.08 -38.59
C ALA A 13 16.94 15.22 -37.86
N LEU A 14 16.61 13.94 -37.65
CA LEU A 14 17.43 13.00 -36.88
C LEU A 14 17.85 11.80 -37.75
N SER A 15 19.10 11.37 -37.63
CA SER A 15 19.59 10.11 -38.21
C SER A 15 19.61 9.01 -37.15
N THR A 16 19.05 7.86 -37.51
CA THR A 16 18.99 6.62 -36.71
C THR A 16 19.97 5.54 -37.19
N ARG A 17 20.90 5.86 -38.10
CA ARG A 17 21.86 4.88 -38.63
C ARG A 17 22.75 4.33 -37.49
N PRO A 18 22.93 2.99 -37.38
CA PRO A 18 23.67 2.37 -36.27
C PRO A 18 25.11 2.88 -36.10
N ARG A 19 25.82 3.11 -37.22
CA ARG A 19 27.19 3.66 -37.21
C ARG A 19 27.28 5.06 -36.60
N GLU A 20 26.23 5.87 -36.74
CA GLU A 20 26.17 7.24 -36.20
C GLU A 20 25.58 7.30 -34.79
N MET A 21 25.02 6.19 -34.30
CA MET A 21 24.49 6.07 -32.93
C MET A 21 25.59 5.61 -31.96
N SER A 22 26.59 4.87 -32.45
CA SER A 22 27.68 4.32 -31.62
C SER A 22 28.69 5.36 -31.13
N THR A 23 28.74 6.55 -31.72
CA THR A 23 29.73 7.61 -31.39
C THR A 23 29.41 8.35 -30.09
N GLY A 24 28.19 8.20 -29.55
CA GLY A 24 27.74 8.89 -28.33
C GLY A 24 28.26 8.32 -27.01
N LYS A 25 28.99 7.19 -27.03
CA LYS A 25 29.52 6.57 -25.79
C LYS A 25 30.86 7.15 -25.33
N ASN A 26 31.63 7.78 -26.22
CA ASN A 26 33.00 8.25 -25.95
C ASN A 26 33.20 9.77 -26.09
N SER A 27 32.12 10.54 -26.27
CA SER A 27 32.24 12.00 -26.17
C SER A 27 32.44 12.36 -24.70
N PRO A 28 33.47 13.15 -24.31
CA PRO A 28 33.48 13.76 -22.99
C PRO A 28 32.15 14.50 -22.83
N ILE A 29 31.55 14.40 -21.64
CA ILE A 29 30.36 15.17 -21.30
C ILE A 29 30.77 16.64 -21.39
N ILE A 30 30.62 17.24 -22.57
CA ILE A 30 30.71 18.67 -22.74
C ILE A 30 29.48 19.16 -21.98
N ARG A 31 29.69 19.60 -20.74
CA ARG A 31 28.68 20.37 -20.02
C ARG A 31 28.30 21.51 -20.97
N LYS A 32 27.11 21.40 -21.56
CA LYS A 32 26.59 22.45 -22.41
C LYS A 32 26.67 23.74 -21.60
N LYS A 33 27.09 24.84 -22.24
CA LYS A 33 27.02 26.16 -21.62
C LYS A 33 25.57 26.33 -21.17
N LEU A 34 25.38 26.42 -19.85
CA LEU A 34 24.08 26.64 -19.25
C LEU A 34 23.59 28.03 -19.70
N ASP A 35 22.27 28.19 -19.79
CA ASP A 35 21.66 29.45 -20.22
C ASP A 35 22.00 30.59 -19.25
N GLU A 36 21.89 31.84 -19.68
CA GLU A 36 22.17 33.02 -18.83
C GLU A 36 21.23 33.09 -17.63
N ASP A 37 20.00 32.61 -17.80
CA ASP A 37 18.96 32.56 -16.75
C ASP A 37 19.04 31.30 -15.87
N TYR A 38 20.12 30.51 -15.95
CA TYR A 38 20.26 29.31 -15.13
C TYR A 38 20.52 29.66 -13.66
N ASP A 39 19.66 29.16 -12.77
CA ASP A 39 19.74 29.41 -11.34
C ASP A 39 20.82 28.54 -10.66
N TYR A 40 22.04 29.09 -10.59
CA TYR A 40 23.19 28.45 -9.96
C TYR A 40 23.04 28.33 -8.43
N GLU A 41 22.24 29.18 -7.78
CA GLU A 41 22.01 29.09 -6.33
C GLU A 41 21.10 27.91 -5.98
N ALA A 42 20.04 27.68 -6.78
CA ALA A 42 19.17 26.52 -6.62
C ALA A 42 19.94 25.20 -6.79
N GLU A 43 20.83 25.07 -7.77
CA GLU A 43 21.65 23.87 -7.95
C GLU A 43 22.62 23.66 -6.80
N ARG A 44 23.28 24.72 -6.32
CA ARG A 44 24.24 24.63 -5.21
C ARG A 44 23.58 24.21 -3.90
N ASN A 45 22.33 24.61 -3.71
CA ASN A 45 21.51 24.24 -2.55
C ASN A 45 20.74 22.92 -2.77
N TYR A 46 20.73 22.38 -3.99
CA TYR A 46 20.13 21.09 -4.28
C TYR A 46 21.01 19.97 -3.72
N THR A 47 20.62 19.45 -2.56
CA THR A 47 21.10 18.13 -2.13
C THR A 47 20.33 17.09 -2.94
N PRO A 48 20.99 16.33 -3.84
CA PRO A 48 20.32 15.20 -4.46
C PRO A 48 19.90 14.29 -3.31
N LYS A 49 18.59 14.11 -3.12
CA LYS A 49 18.09 12.97 -2.36
C LYS A 49 18.68 11.77 -3.06
N LYS A 50 19.78 11.23 -2.53
CA LYS A 50 20.31 9.95 -2.98
C LYS A 50 19.11 9.03 -2.90
N VAL A 51 18.61 8.61 -4.06
CA VAL A 51 17.73 7.45 -4.11
C VAL A 51 18.66 6.35 -3.67
N GLU A 52 18.71 6.13 -2.36
CA GLU A 52 19.29 4.93 -1.80
C GLU A 52 18.51 3.82 -2.48
N HIS A 53 19.16 3.17 -3.44
CA HIS A 53 18.78 1.81 -3.78
C HIS A 53 18.97 1.06 -2.47
N LYS A 54 17.91 1.01 -1.67
CA LYS A 54 17.82 0.17 -0.47
C LYS A 54 18.23 -1.19 -0.98
N LYS A 55 19.47 -1.59 -0.66
CA LYS A 55 19.96 -2.92 -1.00
C LYS A 55 18.87 -3.86 -0.51
N ALA A 56 18.35 -4.71 -1.40
CA ALA A 56 17.34 -5.68 -1.01
C ALA A 56 17.85 -6.32 0.28
N PRO A 57 17.09 -6.27 1.39
CA PRO A 57 17.56 -6.76 2.67
C PRO A 57 18.10 -8.17 2.44
N THR A 58 19.34 -8.39 2.86
CA THR A 58 20.02 -9.67 2.75
C THR A 58 19.03 -10.71 3.28
N LYS A 59 18.55 -11.62 2.41
CA LYS A 59 17.55 -12.63 2.80
C LYS A 59 18.18 -13.45 3.91
N GLY A 60 17.87 -13.11 5.15
CA GLY A 60 18.29 -13.86 6.31
C GLY A 60 17.76 -15.29 6.21
N PRO A 61 18.36 -16.24 6.93
CA PRO A 61 17.88 -17.62 6.95
C PRO A 61 16.38 -17.65 7.31
N THR A 62 15.60 -18.36 6.50
CA THR A 62 14.16 -18.56 6.71
C THR A 62 13.93 -19.32 8.02
N ARG A 63 13.63 -18.58 9.09
CA ARG A 63 13.30 -19.16 10.39
C ARG A 63 11.96 -19.88 10.34
N VAL A 64 11.89 -21.05 10.96
CA VAL A 64 10.64 -21.74 11.27
C VAL A 64 10.21 -21.34 12.68
N ILE A 65 9.01 -20.77 12.82
CA ILE A 65 8.40 -20.49 14.12
C ILE A 65 7.48 -21.67 14.47
N PRO A 66 7.61 -22.27 15.67
CA PRO A 66 6.74 -23.35 16.10
C PRO A 66 5.35 -22.80 16.46
N HIS A 67 4.51 -22.57 15.45
CA HIS A 67 3.14 -22.08 15.64
C HIS A 67 2.21 -22.69 14.57
N PRO A 68 0.99 -23.16 14.92
CA PRO A 68 0.10 -23.85 13.97
C PRO A 68 -0.29 -23.01 12.74
N LEU A 69 -0.50 -21.70 12.94
CA LEU A 69 -0.83 -20.77 11.86
C LEU A 69 0.40 -20.28 11.07
N PHE A 70 1.61 -20.68 11.45
CA PHE A 70 2.84 -20.26 10.77
C PHE A 70 3.10 -21.09 9.52
N HIS A 71 3.23 -20.39 8.40
CA HIS A 71 3.56 -20.96 7.10
C HIS A 71 4.73 -20.20 6.49
N GLN A 72 5.68 -20.91 5.87
CA GLN A 72 6.75 -20.31 5.10
C GLN A 72 6.25 -19.83 3.73
N LYS A 73 5.31 -18.89 3.74
CA LYS A 73 4.71 -18.32 2.55
C LYS A 73 5.15 -16.88 2.34
N THR A 74 5.31 -16.48 1.08
CA THR A 74 5.47 -15.06 0.74
C THR A 74 4.14 -14.31 0.89
N TYR A 75 4.18 -12.98 0.73
CA TYR A 75 2.97 -12.15 0.71
C TYR A 75 1.94 -12.63 -0.30
N ILE A 76 2.39 -12.93 -1.53
CA ILE A 76 1.51 -13.30 -2.64
C ILE A 76 0.90 -14.68 -2.37
N GLU A 77 1.72 -15.64 -1.95
CA GLU A 77 1.27 -16.99 -1.60
C GLU A 77 0.33 -17.00 -0.39
N ALA A 78 0.47 -16.05 0.54
CA ALA A 78 -0.44 -15.89 1.67
C ALA A 78 -1.82 -15.40 1.22
N ILE A 79 -1.88 -14.49 0.25
CA ILE A 79 -3.14 -14.04 -0.36
C ILE A 79 -3.82 -15.19 -1.08
N GLU A 80 -3.08 -15.93 -1.92
CA GLU A 80 -3.62 -17.10 -2.63
C GLU A 80 -4.14 -18.16 -1.65
N TYR A 81 -3.39 -18.42 -0.56
CA TYR A 81 -3.82 -19.36 0.47
C TYR A 81 -5.10 -18.93 1.19
N LEU A 82 -5.29 -17.62 1.40
CA LEU A 82 -6.48 -17.08 2.07
C LEU A 82 -7.66 -16.86 1.12
N ALA A 83 -7.46 -16.94 -0.20
CA ALA A 83 -8.51 -16.67 -1.19
C ALA A 83 -9.75 -17.53 -0.96
N ASP A 84 -9.54 -18.83 -0.74
CA ASP A 84 -10.61 -19.83 -0.53
C ASP A 84 -11.08 -19.92 0.93
N LYS A 85 -10.49 -19.14 1.84
CA LYS A 85 -10.81 -19.16 3.28
C LYS A 85 -11.91 -18.15 3.62
N SER A 86 -12.55 -18.33 4.78
CA SER A 86 -13.56 -17.39 5.27
C SER A 86 -12.92 -16.05 5.66
N ASN A 87 -13.73 -14.98 5.67
CA ASN A 87 -13.33 -13.69 6.23
C ASN A 87 -12.90 -13.88 7.69
N GLY A 88 -11.89 -13.13 8.13
CA GLY A 88 -11.26 -13.30 9.43
C GLY A 88 -10.19 -14.39 9.50
N SER A 89 -9.99 -15.20 8.45
CA SER A 89 -8.91 -16.21 8.44
C SER A 89 -7.52 -15.56 8.41
N ILE A 90 -6.57 -16.18 9.12
CA ILE A 90 -5.24 -15.62 9.40
C ILE A 90 -4.14 -16.58 8.96
N VAL A 91 -3.03 -16.03 8.49
CA VAL A 91 -1.77 -16.76 8.28
C VAL A 91 -0.59 -15.94 8.82
N ILE A 92 0.28 -16.61 9.57
CA ILE A 92 1.55 -16.03 10.05
C ILE A 92 2.65 -16.46 9.08
N ARG A 93 3.52 -15.52 8.71
CA ARG A 93 4.59 -15.76 7.75
C ARG A 93 5.85 -14.98 8.10
N PRO A 94 7.02 -15.36 7.53
CA PRO A 94 8.20 -14.51 7.55
C PRO A 94 7.92 -13.12 6.95
N SER A 95 8.46 -12.07 7.55
CA SER A 95 8.42 -10.73 6.98
C SER A 95 9.58 -10.51 5.99
N SER A 96 9.31 -9.82 4.89
CA SER A 96 10.34 -9.41 3.93
C SER A 96 11.22 -8.27 4.45
N LYS A 97 10.82 -7.60 5.54
CA LYS A 97 11.59 -6.52 6.16
C LYS A 97 12.87 -7.00 6.86
N GLY A 98 13.01 -8.32 7.06
CA GLY A 98 14.23 -8.94 7.54
C GLY A 98 14.09 -9.51 8.94
N PHE A 99 15.25 -9.72 9.57
CA PHE A 99 15.34 -10.35 10.88
C PHE A 99 14.67 -9.48 11.96
N GLY A 100 13.91 -10.12 12.87
CA GLY A 100 13.16 -9.43 13.91
C GLY A 100 11.78 -8.91 13.45
N HIS A 101 11.32 -9.29 12.25
CA HIS A 101 9.97 -8.97 11.78
C HIS A 101 9.19 -10.24 11.45
N ILE A 102 7.93 -10.27 11.89
CA ILE A 102 6.93 -11.28 11.51
C ILE A 102 5.85 -10.59 10.69
N GLY A 103 5.42 -11.23 9.59
CA GLY A 103 4.28 -10.77 8.82
C GLY A 103 3.05 -11.57 9.21
N ILE A 104 1.98 -10.89 9.59
CA ILE A 104 0.66 -11.50 9.73
C ILE A 104 -0.20 -11.02 8.57
N THR A 105 -0.89 -11.93 7.91
CA THR A 105 -1.83 -11.59 6.83
C THR A 105 -3.18 -12.19 7.15
N TRP A 106 -4.23 -11.40 7.02
CA TRP A 106 -5.59 -11.85 7.27
C TRP A 106 -6.55 -11.33 6.20
N LYS A 107 -7.64 -12.05 5.98
CA LYS A 107 -8.67 -11.72 5.00
C LYS A 107 -9.76 -10.87 5.65
N LEU A 108 -9.96 -9.63 5.16
CA LEU A 108 -10.99 -8.72 5.67
C LEU A 108 -12.32 -9.00 5.01
N TYR A 109 -12.30 -8.98 3.69
CA TYR A 109 -13.48 -9.07 2.85
C TYR A 109 -13.08 -9.65 1.49
N ASN A 110 -14.05 -9.94 0.63
CA ASN A 110 -13.79 -10.53 -0.68
C ASN A 110 -12.69 -9.77 -1.45
N ASN A 111 -11.58 -10.47 -1.70
CA ASN A 111 -10.37 -9.95 -2.36
C ASN A 111 -9.66 -8.79 -1.65
N ILE A 112 -9.96 -8.53 -0.38
CA ILE A 112 -9.32 -7.50 0.44
C ILE A 112 -8.59 -8.19 1.59
N TYR A 113 -7.27 -7.98 1.62
CA TYR A 113 -6.36 -8.56 2.60
C TYR A 113 -5.57 -7.44 3.26
N GLN A 114 -5.29 -7.60 4.55
CA GLN A 114 -4.47 -6.66 5.30
C GLN A 114 -3.25 -7.40 5.84
N HIS A 115 -2.14 -6.67 5.82
CA HIS A 115 -0.85 -7.17 6.18
C HIS A 115 -0.34 -6.35 7.35
N ILE A 116 -0.12 -7.04 8.45
CA ILE A 116 0.35 -6.46 9.69
C ILE A 116 1.82 -6.84 9.81
N ASP A 117 2.67 -5.83 9.97
CA ASP A 117 4.08 -6.03 10.30
C ASP A 117 4.23 -5.99 11.81
N VAL A 118 4.77 -7.07 12.36
CA VAL A 118 5.02 -7.26 13.79
C VAL A 118 6.52 -7.17 13.99
N VAL A 119 6.96 -6.28 14.88
CA VAL A 119 8.37 -6.12 15.24
C VAL A 119 8.63 -6.92 16.52
N GLU A 120 9.48 -7.92 16.43
CA GLU A 120 9.93 -8.70 17.59
C GLU A 120 11.06 -7.96 18.33
N LYS A 121 10.91 -7.81 19.63
CA LYS A 121 11.92 -7.30 20.57
C LYS A 121 12.29 -8.37 21.59
N ASP A 122 13.41 -8.16 22.27
CA ASP A 122 13.88 -8.99 23.40
C ASP A 122 13.89 -10.49 23.10
N ARG A 123 14.66 -10.84 22.08
CA ARG A 123 14.74 -12.20 21.54
C ARG A 123 15.98 -12.93 22.01
N ASP A 124 15.77 -14.10 22.60
CA ASP A 124 16.80 -15.07 22.95
C ASP A 124 16.87 -16.19 21.90
N GLY A 125 17.86 -16.15 21.00
CA GLY A 125 18.14 -17.25 20.07
C GLY A 125 17.09 -17.47 18.97
N ALA A 126 16.58 -18.69 18.82
CA ALA A 126 15.67 -19.08 17.73
C ALA A 126 14.18 -18.87 18.06
N SER A 127 13.82 -18.63 19.32
CA SER A 127 12.44 -18.46 19.77
C SER A 127 11.85 -17.10 19.39
N VAL A 128 10.51 -17.01 19.37
CA VAL A 128 9.79 -15.73 19.21
C VAL A 128 10.23 -14.77 20.31
N GLY A 129 10.34 -13.48 19.98
CA GLY A 129 10.70 -12.44 20.96
C GLY A 129 9.66 -12.35 22.08
N ARG A 130 10.08 -11.92 23.29
CA ARG A 130 9.17 -11.78 24.45
C ARG A 130 8.25 -10.55 24.35
N ARG A 131 8.47 -9.70 23.35
CA ARG A 131 7.75 -8.46 23.16
C ARG A 131 7.51 -8.26 21.67
N LEU A 132 6.24 -8.19 21.28
CA LEU A 132 5.79 -8.05 19.90
C LEU A 132 5.10 -6.71 19.73
N GLU A 133 5.67 -5.86 18.88
CA GLU A 133 5.17 -4.50 18.65
C GLU A 133 4.45 -4.39 17.30
N VAL A 134 3.26 -3.79 17.31
CA VAL A 134 2.41 -3.57 16.12
C VAL A 134 2.10 -2.09 15.98
N GLU A 135 1.86 -1.62 14.75
CA GLU A 135 1.61 -0.20 14.43
C GLU A 135 2.68 0.73 15.04
N ASN A 136 3.95 0.43 14.76
CA ASN A 136 5.11 1.21 15.24
C ASN A 136 5.17 1.33 16.78
N GLY A 137 4.74 0.29 17.51
CA GLY A 137 4.82 0.24 18.98
C GLY A 137 3.60 0.82 19.69
N ARG A 138 2.53 1.17 18.97
CA ARG A 138 1.25 1.56 19.58
C ARG A 138 0.63 0.42 20.38
N TYR A 139 0.73 -0.80 19.85
CA TYR A 139 0.24 -2.01 20.52
C TYR A 139 1.42 -2.94 20.78
N VAL A 140 1.45 -3.51 21.99
CA VAL A 140 2.53 -4.37 22.46
C VAL A 140 1.92 -5.61 23.07
N TYR A 141 2.37 -6.77 22.63
CA TYR A 141 1.90 -8.07 23.08
C TYR A 141 3.07 -8.92 23.56
N SER A 142 2.81 -9.87 24.46
CA SER A 142 3.83 -10.74 25.04
C SER A 142 4.12 -11.97 24.17
N ASP A 143 3.11 -12.49 23.48
CA ASP A 143 3.22 -13.62 22.57
C ASP A 143 2.31 -13.50 21.34
N LEU A 144 2.42 -14.47 20.43
CA LEU A 144 1.65 -14.48 19.18
C LEU A 144 0.17 -14.80 19.42
N ASP A 145 -0.17 -15.62 20.41
CA ASP A 145 -1.55 -16.04 20.66
C ASP A 145 -2.37 -14.86 21.20
N GLU A 146 -1.81 -14.12 22.16
CA GLU A 146 -2.36 -12.86 22.68
C GLU A 146 -2.56 -11.85 21.54
N LEU A 147 -1.53 -11.63 20.71
CA LEU A 147 -1.62 -10.73 19.56
C LEU A 147 -2.75 -11.14 18.61
N ILE A 148 -2.89 -12.43 18.30
CA ILE A 148 -3.92 -12.92 17.38
C ILE A 148 -5.31 -12.63 17.94
N VAL A 149 -5.56 -13.00 19.20
CA VAL A 149 -6.88 -12.88 19.84
C VAL A 149 -7.24 -11.41 20.08
N GLU A 150 -6.34 -10.65 20.67
CA GLU A 150 -6.62 -9.27 21.07
C GLU A 150 -6.58 -8.29 19.91
N TYR A 151 -5.69 -8.48 18.94
CA TYR A 151 -5.55 -7.54 17.83
C TYR A 151 -6.32 -7.97 16.59
N VAL A 152 -6.03 -9.18 16.09
CA VAL A 152 -6.50 -9.59 14.77
C VAL A 152 -7.96 -10.04 14.84
N GLU A 153 -8.32 -10.90 15.78
CA GLU A 153 -9.70 -11.38 15.93
C GLU A 153 -10.66 -10.29 16.40
N GLN A 154 -10.22 -9.33 17.23
CA GLN A 154 -11.04 -8.16 17.56
C GLN A 154 -11.31 -7.31 16.31
N LYS A 155 -10.29 -6.99 15.51
CA LYS A 155 -10.46 -6.25 14.25
C LYS A 155 -11.34 -7.02 13.25
N ALA A 156 -11.19 -8.34 13.16
CA ALA A 156 -12.01 -9.19 12.30
C ALA A 156 -13.48 -9.16 12.72
N ARG A 157 -13.79 -9.24 14.02
CA ARG A 157 -15.15 -9.10 14.55
C ARG A 157 -15.77 -7.75 14.22
N MET A 158 -15.02 -6.65 14.41
CA MET A 158 -15.51 -5.31 14.06
C MET A 158 -15.82 -5.18 12.57
N VAL A 159 -14.97 -5.74 11.69
CA VAL A 159 -15.22 -5.73 10.24
C VAL A 159 -16.45 -6.57 9.89
N ASP A 160 -16.65 -7.72 10.54
CA ASP A 160 -17.83 -8.56 10.33
C ASP A 160 -19.11 -7.84 10.76
N GLU A 161 -19.11 -7.18 11.92
CA GLU A 161 -20.22 -6.34 12.38
C GLU A 161 -20.54 -5.20 11.41
N LEU A 162 -19.51 -4.51 10.91
CA LEU A 162 -19.68 -3.41 9.95
C LEU A 162 -20.22 -3.90 8.60
N THR A 163 -19.72 -5.02 8.09
CA THR A 163 -20.16 -5.58 6.80
C THR A 163 -21.58 -6.15 6.86
N ASN A 164 -22.03 -6.63 8.03
CA ASN A 164 -23.41 -7.08 8.25
C ASN A 164 -24.40 -5.94 8.55
N HIS A 165 -23.93 -4.70 8.69
CA HIS A 165 -24.79 -3.56 9.01
C HIS A 165 -25.68 -3.16 7.82
N ILE A 166 -26.93 -2.77 8.09
CA ILE A 166 -27.93 -2.43 7.06
C ILE A 166 -27.50 -1.29 6.11
N LYS A 167 -26.65 -0.39 6.58
CA LYS A 167 -26.12 0.77 5.82
C LYS A 167 -24.83 0.45 5.05
N PHE A 168 -24.29 -0.76 5.20
CA PHE A 168 -23.10 -1.18 4.48
C PHE A 168 -23.41 -1.45 3.02
N ARG A 169 -22.55 -0.98 2.11
CA ARG A 169 -22.59 -1.33 0.69
C ARG A 169 -21.20 -1.81 0.26
N PRO A 170 -21.11 -2.82 -0.61
CA PRO A 170 -19.82 -3.46 -0.91
C PRO A 170 -18.88 -2.60 -1.75
N SER A 171 -19.40 -1.63 -2.51
CA SER A 171 -18.60 -0.72 -3.34
C SER A 171 -19.13 0.70 -3.25
N GLU A 172 -18.24 1.65 -3.54
CA GLU A 172 -18.57 3.08 -3.61
C GLU A 172 -19.70 3.35 -4.61
N GLU A 173 -19.67 2.73 -5.79
CA GLU A 173 -20.73 2.88 -6.80
C GLU A 173 -22.10 2.43 -6.28
N ASN A 174 -22.15 1.26 -5.62
CA ASN A 174 -23.38 0.74 -5.01
C ASN A 174 -23.88 1.66 -3.89
N LEU A 175 -22.97 2.28 -3.15
CA LEU A 175 -23.32 3.24 -2.11
C LEU A 175 -23.91 4.53 -2.70
N LYS A 176 -23.30 5.09 -3.75
CA LYS A 176 -23.81 6.28 -4.45
C LYS A 176 -25.22 6.04 -4.98
N ASN A 177 -25.42 4.91 -5.67
CA ASN A 177 -26.75 4.52 -6.17
C ASN A 177 -27.77 4.37 -5.05
N PHE A 178 -27.37 3.75 -3.93
CA PHE A 178 -28.23 3.61 -2.76
C PHE A 178 -28.63 4.95 -2.14
N LEU A 179 -27.71 5.91 -2.04
CA LEU A 179 -27.99 7.25 -1.52
C LEU A 179 -28.99 8.00 -2.42
N ASP A 180 -28.80 7.93 -3.73
CA ASP A 180 -29.71 8.56 -4.70
C ASP A 180 -31.10 7.94 -4.67
N MET A 181 -31.20 6.62 -4.67
CA MET A 181 -32.50 5.92 -4.56
C MET A 181 -33.20 6.24 -3.24
N SER A 182 -32.46 6.27 -2.13
CA SER A 182 -33.02 6.59 -0.81
C SER A 182 -33.63 7.99 -0.76
N LEU A 183 -32.96 8.98 -1.37
CA LEU A 183 -33.43 10.36 -1.44
C LEU A 183 -34.59 10.55 -2.42
N ASN A 184 -34.66 9.74 -3.49
CA ASN A 184 -35.81 9.72 -4.39
C ASN A 184 -37.08 9.23 -3.67
N VAL A 185 -36.94 8.28 -2.74
CA VAL A 185 -38.06 7.75 -1.94
C VAL A 185 -38.44 8.70 -0.81
N ASN A 186 -37.45 9.29 -0.12
CA ASN A 186 -37.68 10.21 0.99
C ASN A 186 -36.80 11.46 0.88
N SER A 187 -37.26 12.45 0.13
CA SER A 187 -36.50 13.67 -0.20
C SER A 187 -36.33 14.65 0.97
N LYS A 188 -37.00 14.42 2.10
CA LYS A 188 -36.94 15.28 3.29
C LYS A 188 -35.88 14.85 4.31
N GLN A 189 -35.29 13.66 4.15
CA GLN A 189 -34.32 13.10 5.09
C GLN A 189 -32.94 12.97 4.44
N SER A 190 -31.88 13.35 5.13
CA SER A 190 -30.52 13.05 4.70
C SER A 190 -30.27 11.54 4.73
N SER A 191 -29.55 11.02 3.75
CA SER A 191 -29.17 9.62 3.68
C SER A 191 -27.67 9.46 3.87
N TYR A 192 -27.26 8.39 4.55
CA TYR A 192 -25.87 8.01 4.72
C TYR A 192 -25.72 6.49 4.59
N GLY A 193 -24.50 6.09 4.28
CA GLY A 193 -24.05 4.71 4.36
C GLY A 193 -22.54 4.66 4.23
N PHE A 194 -21.98 3.46 4.27
CA PHE A 194 -20.53 3.29 4.22
C PHE A 194 -20.16 2.07 3.39
N CYS A 195 -18.96 2.10 2.84
CA CYS A 195 -18.38 1.02 2.05
C CYS A 195 -16.93 0.80 2.46
N LEU A 196 -16.33 -0.28 1.96
CA LEU A 196 -14.90 -0.52 2.13
C LEU A 196 -14.11 0.49 1.30
N ASP A 197 -12.99 0.95 1.86
CA ASP A 197 -12.03 1.79 1.16
C ASP A 197 -11.16 0.93 0.23
N SER A 198 -11.05 1.33 -1.04
CA SER A 198 -10.19 0.66 -2.03
C SER A 198 -8.71 1.01 -1.90
N GLU A 199 -8.39 2.17 -1.32
CA GLU A 199 -7.02 2.65 -1.16
C GLU A 199 -6.39 2.13 0.14
N ILE A 200 -7.18 2.05 1.21
CA ILE A 200 -6.70 1.68 2.54
C ILE A 200 -7.35 0.35 2.98
N PRO A 201 -6.61 -0.77 2.95
CA PRO A 201 -7.13 -2.05 3.43
C PRO A 201 -7.52 -2.01 4.92
N GLY A 202 -8.81 -2.18 5.20
CA GLY A 202 -9.40 -2.08 6.53
C GLY A 202 -9.94 -0.70 6.87
N GLY A 203 -9.82 0.28 5.97
CA GLY A 203 -10.56 1.52 6.00
C GLY A 203 -12.00 1.34 5.53
N PHE A 204 -12.87 2.21 6.03
CA PHE A 204 -14.24 2.35 5.53
C PHE A 204 -14.45 3.81 5.15
N CYS A 205 -15.08 4.05 4.01
CA CYS A 205 -15.49 5.38 3.59
C CYS A 205 -16.94 5.61 4.00
N LEU A 206 -17.21 6.68 4.75
CA LEU A 206 -18.55 7.09 5.07
C LEU A 206 -19.02 8.08 4.01
N MET A 207 -20.15 7.81 3.37
CA MET A 207 -20.74 8.71 2.38
C MET A 207 -22.11 9.15 2.84
N PHE A 208 -22.39 10.44 2.70
CA PHE A 208 -23.70 10.99 3.00
C PHE A 208 -24.11 12.02 1.96
N LYS A 209 -25.42 12.18 1.84
CA LYS A 209 -26.04 13.13 0.94
C LYS A 209 -27.21 13.80 1.64
N PHE A 210 -27.16 15.13 1.72
CA PHE A 210 -28.15 15.91 2.46
C PHE A 210 -29.45 16.11 1.69
N LYS A 211 -29.37 16.36 0.38
CA LYS A 211 -30.52 16.65 -0.49
C LYS A 211 -30.31 16.01 -1.86
N GLN A 212 -31.38 15.85 -2.62
CA GLN A 212 -31.34 15.20 -3.94
C GLN A 212 -30.36 15.88 -4.92
N ASN A 213 -30.27 17.22 -4.87
CA ASN A 213 -29.38 18.01 -5.73
C ASN A 213 -28.04 18.37 -5.07
N SER A 214 -27.74 17.89 -3.85
CA SER A 214 -26.43 18.13 -3.25
C SER A 214 -25.41 17.12 -3.76
N ASN A 215 -24.14 17.50 -3.75
CA ASN A 215 -23.06 16.56 -3.95
C ASN A 215 -23.03 15.52 -2.81
N ILE A 216 -22.47 14.36 -3.10
CA ILE A 216 -22.15 13.35 -2.07
C ILE A 216 -20.86 13.79 -1.40
N GLU A 217 -20.89 13.88 -0.08
CA GLU A 217 -19.71 14.14 0.73
C GLU A 217 -19.17 12.81 1.25
N ILE A 218 -17.84 12.68 1.23
CA ILE A 218 -17.10 11.50 1.67
C ILE A 218 -16.30 11.90 2.91
N TRP A 219 -16.41 11.12 3.96
CA TRP A 219 -15.69 11.28 5.22
C TRP A 219 -14.86 10.03 5.53
#